data_AF-A0AAN8P3U1-F1
#
_entry.id   AF-A0AAN8P3U1-F1
#
_cell.length_a   1.000
_cell.length_b   1.000
_cell.length_c   1.000
_cell.angle_alpha   90.00
_cell.angle_beta   90.00
_cell.angle_gamma   90.00
#
_symmetry.space_group_name_H-M   'P 1'
#
loop_
_entity.id
_entity.type
_entity.pdbx_description
1 polymer ?
#
loop_
_entity_poly.entity_id
_entity_poly.type
_entity_poly.pdbx_seq_one_letter_code
_entity_poly.pdbx_strand_id
1 'polypeptide(L)'
;MGKVGRGLLKMVDLRCRDAKSSREPFGGMFLDLMGDIDQLPPVMDRPFCTTRFGRRSIYDDGQLPYRSIESFAFLNKSFRQAGKSQQAFRDILDGISKAETIHAPQAPAPQFAREKQF
;
A
#
# COMPACT_ATOMS: atom_id res chain seq x y z
N MET A 1 0.43 4.79 -2.51
CA MET A 1 1.16 4.59 -3.78
C MET A 1 0.76 3.31 -4.53
N GLY A 2 -0.15 2.47 -4.04
CA GLY A 2 -0.46 1.16 -4.64
C GLY A 2 -0.99 1.17 -6.08
N LYS A 3 -1.63 2.26 -6.53
CA LYS A 3 -2.18 2.38 -7.89
C LYS A 3 -1.26 3.04 -8.92
N VAL A 4 -0.12 3.59 -8.48
CA VAL A 4 0.90 4.13 -9.40
C VAL A 4 1.90 3.02 -9.67
N GLY A 5 2.14 2.72 -10.94
CA GLY A 5 3.11 1.71 -11.34
C GLY A 5 4.44 2.30 -11.81
N ARG A 6 5.40 1.41 -12.01
CA ARG A 6 6.77 1.76 -12.44
C ARG A 6 6.79 2.44 -13.80
N GLY A 7 5.95 2.03 -14.75
CA GLY A 7 5.88 2.63 -16.07
C GLY A 7 5.46 4.11 -16.00
N LEU A 8 4.40 4.40 -15.24
CA LEU A 8 3.96 5.78 -15.03
C LEU A 8 5.05 6.62 -14.33
N LEU A 9 5.67 6.08 -13.27
CA LEU A 9 6.74 6.79 -12.56
C LEU A 9 7.92 7.11 -13.49
N LYS A 10 8.28 6.18 -14.38
CA LYS A 10 9.34 6.42 -15.38
C LYS A 10 8.97 7.55 -16.34
N MET A 11 7.72 7.57 -16.81
CA MET A 11 7.25 8.64 -17.70
C MET A 11 7.31 10.00 -17.02
N VAL A 12 6.93 10.09 -15.75
CA VAL A 12 7.06 11.32 -14.95
C VAL A 12 8.52 11.74 -14.84
N ASP A 13 9.41 10.83 -14.42
CA ASP A 13 10.87 11.09 -14.33
C ASP A 13 11.43 11.66 -15.65
N LEU A 14 11.11 11.03 -16.78
CA LEU A 14 11.56 11.49 -18.10
C LEU A 14 11.06 12.90 -18.42
N ARG A 15 9.78 13.19 -18.19
CA ARG A 15 9.22 14.52 -18.48
C ARG A 15 9.81 15.61 -17.60
N CYS A 16 10.11 15.30 -16.34
CA CYS A 16 10.75 16.24 -15.44
C CYS A 16 12.19 16.53 -15.87
N ARG A 17 12.94 15.52 -16.30
CA ARG A 17 14.30 15.67 -16.86
C ARG A 17 14.31 16.54 -18.12
N ASP A 18 13.38 16.28 -19.04
CA ASP A 18 13.23 17.06 -20.27
C ASP A 18 12.92 18.53 -19.96
N ALA A 19 11.94 18.78 -19.09
CA ALA A 19 11.51 20.13 -18.70
C ALA A 19 12.62 20.93 -18.00
N LYS A 20 13.51 20.25 -17.26
CA LYS A 20 14.63 20.88 -16.54
C LYS A 20 15.95 20.83 -17.31
N SER A 21 15.98 20.18 -18.49
CA SER A 21 17.22 19.84 -19.21
C SER A 21 18.28 19.22 -18.28
N SER A 22 17.86 18.35 -17.36
CA SER A 22 18.70 17.78 -16.31
C SER A 22 18.72 16.26 -16.39
N ARG A 23 19.85 15.65 -16.00
CA ARG A 23 20.00 14.19 -15.91
C ARG A 23 19.67 13.64 -14.53
N GLU A 24 19.46 14.51 -13.54
CA GLU A 24 19.09 14.12 -12.19
C GLU A 24 17.72 13.40 -12.18
N PRO A 25 17.49 12.45 -11.24
CA PRO A 25 16.16 11.88 -11.02
C PRO A 25 15.10 12.98 -10.91
N PHE A 26 13.99 12.84 -11.64
CA PHE A 26 12.92 13.83 -11.71
C PHE A 26 13.40 15.25 -12.03
N GLY A 27 14.51 15.42 -12.75
CA GLY A 27 15.08 16.72 -13.06
C GLY A 27 15.57 17.50 -11.83
N GLY A 28 15.88 16.82 -10.73
CA GLY A 28 16.30 17.44 -9.47
C GLY A 28 15.16 18.05 -8.65
N MET A 29 13.91 17.72 -8.99
CA MET A 29 12.76 18.17 -8.20
C MET A 29 12.62 17.34 -6.93
N PHE A 30 12.17 18.01 -5.86
CA PHE A 30 11.75 17.33 -4.64
C PHE A 30 10.53 16.45 -4.91
N LEU A 31 10.57 15.20 -4.44
CA LEU A 31 9.51 14.23 -4.63
C LEU A 31 8.97 13.76 -3.28
N ASP A 32 7.68 14.00 -3.04
CA ASP A 32 6.94 13.45 -1.90
C ASP A 32 5.88 12.49 -2.40
N LEU A 33 6.01 11.21 -2.03
CA LEU A 33 5.12 10.14 -2.46
C LEU A 33 4.32 9.62 -1.28
N MET A 34 3.01 9.88 -1.28
CA MET A 34 2.11 9.41 -0.23
C MET A 34 1.17 8.29 -0.70
N GLY A 35 0.81 7.45 0.26
CA GLY A 35 -0.34 6.57 0.18
C GLY A 35 -0.02 5.15 0.59
N ASP A 36 -0.97 4.27 0.31
CA ASP A 36 -1.01 2.92 0.85
C ASP A 36 -0.51 1.90 -0.18
N ILE A 37 0.29 0.91 0.25
CA ILE A 37 0.83 -0.16 -0.58
C ILE A 37 -0.03 -1.42 -0.57
N ASP A 38 -0.90 -1.56 0.45
CA ASP A 38 -1.80 -2.71 0.61
C ASP A 38 -3.13 -2.52 -0.13
N GLN A 39 -3.24 -1.44 -0.92
CA GLN A 39 -4.32 -1.23 -1.88
C GLN A 39 -4.11 -2.05 -3.15
N LEU A 40 -5.15 -2.07 -3.98
CA LEU A 40 -5.09 -2.73 -5.29
C LEU A 40 -3.85 -2.28 -6.09
N PRO A 41 -3.14 -3.23 -6.74
CA PRO A 41 -1.99 -2.94 -7.57
C PRO A 41 -2.38 -2.06 -8.77
N PRO A 42 -1.41 -1.44 -9.45
CA PRO A 42 -1.70 -0.60 -10.60
C PRO A 42 -2.25 -1.46 -11.75
N VAL A 43 -3.25 -0.93 -12.46
CA VAL A 43 -3.87 -1.61 -13.60
C VAL A 43 -2.93 -1.52 -14.81
N MET A 44 -2.60 -2.66 -15.42
CA MET A 44 -1.75 -2.75 -16.62
C MET A 44 -0.33 -2.14 -16.45
N ASP A 45 0.17 -2.07 -15.21
CA ASP A 45 1.52 -1.61 -14.87
C ASP A 45 2.09 -2.53 -13.77
N ARG A 46 3.36 -2.36 -13.42
CA ARG A 46 4.03 -3.12 -12.37
C ARG A 46 4.06 -2.36 -11.05
N PRO A 47 3.69 -3.00 -9.92
CA PRO A 47 3.92 -2.46 -8.58
C PRO A 47 5.41 -2.17 -8.34
N PHE A 48 5.70 -1.15 -7.52
CA PHE A 48 7.07 -0.79 -7.15
C PHE A 48 7.84 -1.89 -6.41
N CYS A 49 7.15 -2.70 -5.61
CA CYS A 49 7.71 -3.80 -4.83
C CYS A 49 7.99 -5.08 -5.65
N THR A 50 7.73 -5.07 -6.96
CA THR A 50 7.92 -6.26 -7.81
C THR A 50 9.41 -6.54 -8.03
N THR A 51 9.86 -7.73 -7.64
CA THR A 51 11.24 -8.24 -7.86
C THR A 51 11.41 -8.97 -9.19
N ARG A 52 10.34 -9.20 -9.94
CA ARG A 52 10.41 -9.78 -11.30
C ARG A 52 10.90 -8.75 -12.31
N PHE A 53 12.08 -9.02 -12.86
CA PHE A 53 12.67 -8.27 -13.96
C PHE A 53 12.34 -8.96 -15.29
N GLY A 54 11.79 -8.19 -16.23
CA GLY A 54 11.56 -8.63 -17.60
C GLY A 54 12.71 -8.17 -18.52
N ARG A 55 12.60 -8.47 -19.83
CA ARG A 55 13.49 -7.86 -20.83
C ARG A 55 13.25 -6.34 -20.87
N ARG A 56 14.33 -5.54 -21.00
CA ARG A 56 14.38 -4.07 -21.08
C ARG A 56 13.06 -3.45 -21.60
N SER A 57 12.26 -2.93 -20.68
CA SER A 57 11.01 -2.24 -20.95
C SER A 57 10.91 -0.98 -20.08
N ILE A 58 10.03 -0.05 -20.44
CA ILE A 58 9.81 1.17 -19.64
C ILE A 58 9.37 0.85 -18.20
N TYR A 59 8.65 -0.25 -18.01
CA TYR A 59 8.26 -0.77 -16.71
C TYR A 59 9.48 -1.23 -15.90
N ASP A 60 10.48 -1.82 -16.57
CA ASP A 60 11.72 -2.23 -15.94
C ASP A 60 12.56 -1.01 -15.52
N ASP A 61 12.68 -0.02 -16.41
CA ASP A 61 13.45 1.21 -16.18
C ASP A 61 12.85 2.11 -15.08
N GLY A 62 11.54 2.01 -14.83
CA GLY A 62 10.86 2.70 -13.73
C GLY A 62 11.35 2.31 -12.33
N GLN A 63 12.13 1.24 -12.19
CA GLN A 63 12.80 0.94 -10.92
C GLN A 63 13.87 1.98 -10.57
N LEU A 64 14.55 2.54 -11.56
CA LEU A 64 15.66 3.47 -11.34
C LEU A 64 15.21 4.74 -10.61
N PRO A 65 14.19 5.48 -11.08
CA PRO A 65 13.68 6.63 -10.33
C PRO A 65 13.01 6.23 -9.01
N TYR A 66 12.45 5.03 -8.88
CA TYR A 66 11.93 4.57 -7.60
C TYR A 66 13.05 4.35 -6.55
N ARG A 67 14.22 3.85 -6.98
CA ARG A 67 15.39 3.62 -6.10
C ARG A 67 16.11 4.90 -5.68
N SER A 68 15.82 6.05 -6.30
CA SER A 68 16.39 7.33 -5.86
C SER A 68 15.65 7.96 -4.68
N ILE A 69 14.61 7.30 -4.15
CA ILE A 69 13.92 7.76 -2.95
C ILE A 69 14.82 7.52 -1.74
N GLU A 70 15.18 8.60 -1.04
CA GLU A 70 16.15 8.57 0.05
C GLU A 70 15.52 8.30 1.42
N SER A 71 14.26 8.68 1.59
CA SER A 71 13.55 8.61 2.87
C SER A 71 12.18 7.96 2.73
N PHE A 72 11.81 7.17 3.73
CA PHE A 72 10.49 6.56 3.83
C PHE A 72 9.96 6.73 5.25
N ALA A 73 8.68 7.10 5.38
CA ALA A 73 7.97 7.17 6.64
C ALA A 73 6.72 6.29 6.56
N PHE A 74 6.53 5.44 7.59
CA PHE A 74 5.35 4.59 7.71
C PHE A 74 4.40 5.16 8.75
N LEU A 75 3.16 5.46 8.34
CA LEU A 75 2.11 5.86 9.26
C LEU A 75 1.41 4.61 9.81
N ASN A 76 1.59 4.34 11.09
CA ASN A 76 1.07 3.14 11.76
C ASN A 76 -0.27 3.35 12.49
N LYS A 77 -0.88 4.54 12.35
CA LYS A 77 -2.14 4.88 13.03
C LYS A 77 -3.17 5.43 12.05
N SER A 78 -4.28 4.72 11.91
CA SER A 78 -5.47 5.21 11.22
C SER A 78 -6.38 5.99 12.17
N PHE A 79 -6.90 7.13 11.69
CA PHE A 79 -7.89 7.95 12.40
C PHE A 79 -9.32 7.74 11.88
N ARG A 80 -9.52 6.98 10.80
CA ARG A 80 -10.84 6.79 10.16
C ARG A 80 -11.81 6.00 11.05
N GLN A 81 -11.31 5.01 11.77
CA GLN A 81 -12.07 4.23 12.75
C GLN A 81 -11.51 4.50 14.16
N ALA A 82 -11.66 5.72 14.67
CA ALA A 82 -11.09 6.10 15.97
C ALA A 82 -11.86 5.51 17.18
N GLY A 83 -11.20 5.47 18.34
CA GLY A 83 -11.82 5.06 19.62
C GLY A 83 -11.67 3.56 19.94
N LYS A 84 -11.86 3.22 21.22
CA LYS A 84 -11.71 1.84 21.73
C LYS A 84 -12.76 0.89 21.15
N SER A 85 -13.99 1.37 20.92
CA SER A 85 -15.10 0.58 20.37
C SER A 85 -14.85 0.06 18.95
N GLN A 86 -13.96 0.70 18.20
CA GLN A 86 -13.61 0.33 16.83
C GLN A 86 -12.38 -0.58 16.73
N GLN A 87 -11.78 -0.99 17.86
CA GLN A 87 -10.54 -1.79 17.86
C GLN A 87 -10.70 -3.09 17.07
N ALA A 88 -11.73 -3.88 17.37
CA ALA A 88 -11.97 -5.15 16.67
C ALA A 88 -12.12 -4.99 15.15
N PHE A 89 -12.74 -3.87 14.70
CA PHE A 89 -12.87 -3.60 13.27
C PHE A 89 -11.54 -3.21 12.62
N ARG A 90 -10.68 -2.45 13.32
CA ARG A 90 -9.31 -2.17 12.85
C ARG A 90 -8.50 -3.45 12.74
N ASP A 91 -8.58 -4.33 13.74
CA ASP A 91 -7.85 -5.60 13.73
C ASP A 91 -8.27 -6.48 12.54
N ILE A 92 -9.57 -6.50 12.20
CA ILE A 92 -10.08 -7.17 11.00
C ILE A 92 -9.54 -6.55 9.71
N LEU A 93 -9.53 -5.22 9.61
CA LEU A 93 -9.03 -4.52 8.42
C LEU A 93 -7.53 -4.75 8.22
N ASP A 94 -6.75 -4.72 9.31
CA ASP A 94 -5.31 -5.01 9.29
C ASP A 94 -5.05 -6.47 8.88
N GLY A 95 -5.87 -7.40 9.37
CA GLY A 95 -5.81 -8.81 8.97
C GLY A 95 -6.11 -9.02 7.48
N ILE A 96 -7.17 -8.38 6.96
CA ILE A 96 -7.52 -8.42 5.52
C ILE A 96 -6.38 -7.86 4.67
N SER A 97 -5.82 -6.72 5.09
CA SER A 97 -4.74 -6.03 4.39
C SER A 97 -3.49 -6.91 4.23
N LYS A 98 -3.14 -7.69 5.26
CA LYS A 98 -1.97 -8.59 5.26
C LYS A 98 -2.26 -9.99 4.72
N ALA A 99 -3.49 -10.25 4.27
CA ALA A 99 -3.99 -11.58 3.92
C ALA A 99 -3.80 -12.61 5.06
N GLU A 100 -3.92 -12.17 6.31
CA GLU A 100 -3.93 -13.04 7.48
C GLU A 100 -5.32 -13.68 7.64
N THR A 101 -5.37 -15.00 7.89
CA THR A 101 -6.62 -15.70 8.12
C THR A 101 -7.25 -15.22 9.43
N ILE A 102 -8.40 -14.55 9.34
CA ILE A 102 -9.15 -14.11 10.51
C ILE A 102 -9.84 -15.32 11.12
N HIS A 103 -9.38 -15.76 12.30
CA HIS A 103 -10.23 -16.57 13.17
C HIS A 103 -11.35 -15.68 13.69
N ALA A 104 -12.59 -15.97 13.29
CA ALA A 104 -13.75 -15.29 13.84
C ALA A 104 -13.71 -15.37 15.38
N PRO A 105 -13.99 -14.28 16.11
CA PRO A 105 -14.18 -14.37 17.54
C PRO A 105 -15.26 -15.42 17.81
N GLN A 106 -14.94 -16.46 18.57
CA GLN A 106 -15.93 -17.46 18.94
C GLN A 106 -17.04 -16.74 19.70
N ALA A 107 -18.26 -16.79 19.17
CA ALA A 107 -19.42 -16.29 19.88
C ALA A 107 -19.45 -16.98 21.26
N PRO A 108 -19.63 -16.24 22.36
CA PRO A 108 -19.81 -16.87 23.65
C PRO A 108 -20.96 -17.87 23.53
N ALA A 109 -20.73 -19.10 24.00
CA ALA A 109 -21.71 -20.17 23.92
C ALA A 109 -23.05 -19.66 24.48
N PRO A 110 -24.18 -19.90 23.79
CA PRO A 110 -25.47 -19.47 24.28
C PRO A 110 -25.67 -20.03 25.69
N GLN A 111 -25.78 -19.13 26.67
CA GLN A 111 -26.22 -19.49 28.00
C GLN A 111 -27.70 -19.81 27.89
N PHE A 112 -28.02 -21.06 27.57
CA PHE A 112 -29.38 -21.56 27.69
C PHE A 112 -29.77 -21.43 29.16
N ALA A 113 -30.63 -20.44 29.45
CA ALA A 113 -31.30 -20.34 30.72
C ALA A 113 -32.06 -21.65 30.92
N ARG A 114 -31.61 -22.47 31.88
CA ARG A 114 -32.40 -23.61 32.34
C ARG A 114 -33.67 -23.04 32.95
N GLU A 115 -34.77 -23.09 32.19
CA GLU A 115 -36.11 -22.98 32.76
C GLU A 115 -36.21 -23.99 33.89
N LYS A 116 -36.45 -23.47 35.09
CA LYS A 116 -36.71 -24.30 36.27
C LYS A 116 -38.06 -24.99 36.04
N GLN A 117 -38.01 -26.31 35.90
CA GLN A 117 -39.19 -27.14 36.12
C GLN A 117 -39.47 -27.22 37.63
N PHE A 118 -40.77 -27.12 37.94
CA PHE A 118 -41.48 -27.22 39.23
C PHE A 118 -41.63 -25.92 40.03
#